data_AF-T0ZI55-F1
#
_entry.id   AF-T0ZI55-F1
#
_cell.length_a   1.000
_cell.length_b   1.000
_cell.length_c   1.000
_cell.angle_alpha   90.00
_cell.angle_beta   90.00
_cell.angle_gamma   90.00
#
_symmetry.space_group_name_H-M   'P 1'
#
loop_
_entity.id
_entity.type
_entity.pdbx_description
1 polymer ?
#
loop_
_entity_poly.entity_id
_entity_poly.type
_entity_poly.pdbx_seq_one_letter_code
_entity_poly.pdbx_strand_id
1 'polypeptide(L)'
;MVYTHAMVQQSGSDNHELQTRWIYAIPIINRYIHRIGLSDILSSRMGGGGIVPNTSCLMIMLRNILMEREPVYGMGKWVSSIEPSLLGITANQTDHVNDDRMGRTLDMSF
;
A
#
# COMPACT_ATOMS: atom_id res chain seq x y z
N MET A 1 0.11 -25.98 7.89
CA MET A 1 0.98 -24.83 7.59
C MET A 1 1.45 -25.00 6.14
N VAL A 2 0.62 -24.56 5.18
CA VAL A 2 0.80 -24.90 3.76
C VAL A 2 1.62 -23.80 3.11
N TYR A 3 2.87 -24.12 2.78
CA TYR A 3 3.73 -23.29 1.94
C TYR A 3 3.13 -23.24 0.54
N THR A 4 2.56 -22.10 0.15
CA THR A 4 2.14 -21.89 -1.25
C THR A 4 3.34 -21.40 -2.03
N HIS A 5 4.12 -22.32 -2.60
CA HIS A 5 4.98 -22.01 -3.74
C HIS A 5 4.06 -21.80 -4.95
N ALA A 6 3.97 -20.57 -5.44
CA ALA A 6 3.36 -20.30 -6.73
C ALA A 6 4.22 -20.97 -7.81
N MET A 7 3.66 -22.00 -8.46
CA MET A 7 4.28 -22.65 -9.61
C MET A 7 4.24 -21.66 -10.79
N VAL A 8 5.41 -21.14 -11.19
CA VAL A 8 5.56 -20.37 -12.42
C VAL A 8 5.50 -21.36 -13.58
N GLN A 9 4.37 -21.40 -14.27
CA GLN A 9 4.21 -22.19 -15.50
C GLN A 9 4.62 -21.31 -16.69
N GLN A 10 5.85 -21.50 -17.18
CA GLN A 10 6.31 -20.86 -18.41
C GLN A 10 5.71 -21.57 -19.62
N SER A 11 4.99 -20.83 -20.47
CA SER A 11 4.46 -21.32 -21.75
C SER A 11 4.68 -20.26 -22.83
N GLY A 12 5.52 -20.59 -23.82
CA GLY A 12 5.47 -20.10 -25.21
C GLY A 12 5.78 -18.63 -25.51
N SER A 13 7.01 -18.38 -25.99
CA SER A 13 7.46 -17.33 -26.95
C SER A 13 7.02 -15.86 -26.81
N ASP A 14 6.41 -15.46 -25.70
CA ASP A 14 6.00 -14.08 -25.45
C ASP A 14 6.29 -13.75 -23.98
N ASN A 15 7.10 -12.72 -23.72
CA ASN A 15 7.70 -12.45 -22.39
C ASN A 15 6.69 -11.81 -21.41
N HIS A 16 5.54 -12.44 -21.23
CA HIS A 16 4.49 -11.99 -20.32
C HIS A 16 4.69 -12.63 -18.95
N GLU A 17 4.79 -11.79 -17.91
CA GLU A 17 4.85 -12.22 -16.52
C GLU A 17 3.45 -12.17 -15.90
N LEU A 18 3.01 -13.30 -15.32
CA LEU A 18 1.75 -13.35 -14.59
C LEU A 18 1.92 -12.67 -13.23
N GLN A 19 1.18 -11.60 -12.99
CA GLN A 19 1.13 -10.94 -11.68
C GLN A 19 -0.20 -11.22 -10.99
N THR A 20 -0.13 -11.78 -9.78
CA THR A 20 -1.29 -11.93 -8.89
C THR A 20 -1.29 -10.80 -7.87
N ARG A 21 -2.43 -10.13 -7.69
CA ARG A 21 -2.61 -9.02 -6.74
C ARG A 21 -3.86 -9.23 -5.88
N TRP A 22 -3.82 -8.74 -4.66
CA TRP A 22 -4.96 -8.74 -3.74
C TRP A 22 -5.78 -7.45 -3.86
N ILE A 23 -7.10 -7.59 -3.82
CA ILE A 23 -8.05 -6.45 -3.80
C ILE A 23 -8.58 -6.19 -2.38
N TYR A 24 -8.73 -7.24 -1.57
CA TYR A 24 -9.26 -7.15 -0.20
C TYR A 24 -10.61 -6.40 -0.11
N ALA A 25 -10.98 -5.93 1.09
CA ALA A 25 -12.08 -4.98 1.27
C ALA A 25 -11.67 -3.52 0.99
N ILE A 26 -10.50 -3.28 0.39
CA ILE A 26 -9.95 -1.94 0.14
C ILE A 26 -10.90 -1.06 -0.69
N PRO A 27 -11.58 -1.54 -1.75
CA PRO A 27 -12.55 -0.72 -2.47
C PRO A 27 -13.68 -0.17 -1.59
N ILE A 28 -14.16 -0.99 -0.63
CA ILE A 28 -15.20 -0.59 0.31
C ILE A 28 -14.64 0.45 1.28
N ILE A 29 -13.45 0.20 1.83
CA ILE A 29 -12.76 1.14 2.73
C ILE A 29 -12.49 2.48 2.04
N ASN A 30 -12.06 2.46 0.77
CA ASN A 30 -11.83 3.66 -0.04
C ASN A 30 -13.10 4.49 -0.21
N ARG A 31 -14.27 3.86 -0.39
CA ARG A 31 -15.54 4.57 -0.44
C ARG A 31 -15.81 5.36 0.84
N TYR A 32 -15.52 4.78 2.01
CA TYR A 32 -15.70 5.47 3.29
C TYR A 32 -14.67 6.57 3.50
N ILE A 33 -13.39 6.29 3.22
CA ILE A 33 -12.30 7.29 3.26
C ILE A 33 -12.67 8.52 2.42
N HIS A 34 -13.15 8.30 1.19
CA HIS A 34 -13.58 9.38 0.30
C HIS A 34 -14.79 10.13 0.88
N ARG A 35 -15.81 9.41 1.35
CA ARG A 35 -17.03 10.01 1.90
C ARG A 35 -16.77 10.92 3.10
N ILE A 36 -15.79 10.59 3.94
CA ILE A 36 -15.43 11.40 5.11
C ILE A 36 -14.36 12.46 4.80
N GLY A 37 -13.84 12.52 3.57
CA GLY A 37 -12.80 13.47 3.17
C GLY A 37 -11.46 13.28 3.88
N LEU A 38 -11.17 12.07 4.38
CA LEU A 38 -10.01 11.85 5.26
C LEU A 38 -8.67 12.18 4.58
N SER A 39 -8.53 11.79 3.31
CA SER A 39 -7.31 12.06 2.55
C SER A 39 -7.04 13.56 2.42
N ASP A 40 -8.09 14.37 2.25
CA ASP A 40 -7.97 15.83 2.11
C ASP A 40 -7.66 16.48 3.45
N ILE A 41 -8.32 16.01 4.53
CA ILE A 41 -8.05 16.47 5.89
C ILE A 41 -6.58 16.22 6.26
N LEU A 42 -6.06 15.03 6.00
CA LEU A 42 -4.65 14.70 6.26
C LEU A 42 -3.72 15.52 5.37
N SER A 43 -3.99 15.61 4.06
CA SER A 43 -3.16 16.39 3.12
C SER A 43 -3.08 17.87 3.48
N SER A 44 -4.14 18.44 4.05
CA SER A 44 -4.15 19.84 4.49
C SER A 44 -3.25 20.13 5.70
N ARG A 45 -2.88 19.09 6.45
CA ARG A 45 -2.09 19.19 7.70
C ARG A 45 -0.68 18.64 7.56
N MET A 46 -0.45 17.77 6.59
CA MET A 46 0.84 17.15 6.36
C MET A 46 1.62 17.87 5.27
N GLY A 47 2.93 18.05 5.48
CA GLY A 47 3.83 18.50 4.42
C GLY A 47 3.94 17.47 3.29
N GLY A 48 4.16 17.95 2.07
CA GLY A 48 4.59 17.10 0.95
C GLY A 48 6.05 16.70 1.13
N GLY A 49 6.39 15.43 0.97
CA GLY A 49 7.77 14.98 1.13
C GLY A 49 8.07 13.65 0.46
N GLY A 50 9.18 13.62 -0.29
CA GLY A 50 9.76 12.42 -0.89
C GLY A 50 8.91 11.77 -1.99
N ILE A 51 9.37 10.59 -2.45
CA ILE A 51 8.75 9.85 -3.56
C ILE A 51 7.32 9.39 -3.20
N VAL A 52 7.13 8.93 -1.96
CA VAL A 52 5.82 8.58 -1.41
C VAL A 52 5.43 9.66 -0.39
N PRO A 53 4.35 10.42 -0.63
CA PRO A 53 3.88 11.44 0.29
C PRO A 53 3.53 10.89 1.67
N ASN A 54 3.75 11.69 2.72
CA ASN A 54 3.42 11.32 4.10
C ASN A 54 1.92 10.98 4.28
N THR A 55 1.03 11.72 3.62
CA THR A 55 -0.39 11.37 3.59
C THR A 55 -0.62 9.98 3.02
N SER A 56 0.04 9.63 1.91
CA SER A 56 -0.07 8.29 1.33
C SER A 56 0.41 7.22 2.32
N CYS A 57 1.51 7.46 3.04
CA CYS A 57 1.99 6.56 4.09
C CYS A 57 0.95 6.33 5.20
N LEU A 58 0.37 7.39 5.78
CA LEU A 58 -0.70 7.24 6.79
C LEU A 58 -1.93 6.53 6.24
N MET A 59 -2.33 6.86 5.02
CA MET A 59 -3.46 6.25 4.35
C MET A 59 -3.24 4.75 4.06
N ILE A 60 -2.00 4.34 3.78
CA ILE A 60 -1.62 2.93 3.65
C ILE A 60 -1.66 2.25 5.02
N MET A 61 -1.11 2.86 6.07
CA MET A 61 -1.18 2.32 7.44
C MET A 61 -2.61 2.13 7.93
N LEU A 62 -3.50 3.09 7.68
CA LEU A 62 -4.91 2.97 8.03
C LEU A 62 -5.55 1.74 7.39
N ARG A 63 -5.32 1.55 6.08
CA ARG A 63 -5.82 0.36 5.36
C ARG A 63 -5.21 -0.92 5.91
N ASN A 64 -3.94 -0.89 6.29
CA ASN A 64 -3.28 -2.04 6.90
C ASN A 64 -3.94 -2.44 8.23
N ILE A 65 -4.16 -1.47 9.12
CA ILE A 65 -4.79 -1.67 10.44
C ILE A 65 -6.20 -2.25 10.32
N LEU A 66 -6.96 -1.82 9.30
CA LEU A 66 -8.32 -2.29 9.04
C LEU A 66 -8.36 -3.70 8.42
N MET A 67 -7.29 -4.14 7.78
CA MET A 67 -7.24 -5.39 7.01
C MET A 67 -6.49 -6.51 7.75
N GLU A 68 -5.16 -6.47 7.73
CA GLU A 68 -4.28 -7.60 8.11
C GLU A 68 -3.39 -7.27 9.31
N ARG A 69 -3.26 -5.98 9.69
CA ARG A 69 -2.40 -5.49 10.78
C ARG A 69 -0.94 -5.97 10.66
N GLU A 70 -0.40 -5.95 9.44
CA GLU A 70 1.01 -6.26 9.22
C GLU A 70 1.90 -5.29 10.04
N PRO A 71 2.94 -5.79 10.73
CA PRO A 71 3.89 -4.91 11.38
C PRO A 71 4.57 -3.95 10.40
N VAL A 72 5.08 -2.82 10.90
CA VAL A 72 5.65 -1.75 10.05
C VAL A 72 6.78 -2.26 9.12
N TYR A 73 7.61 -3.18 9.59
CA TYR A 73 8.67 -3.81 8.80
C TYR A 73 8.15 -4.72 7.66
N GLY A 74 6.92 -5.19 7.73
CA GLY A 74 6.27 -6.00 6.68
C GLY A 74 5.49 -5.18 5.65
N MET A 75 5.38 -3.86 5.86
CA MET A 75 4.53 -2.99 5.05
C MET A 75 4.91 -2.97 3.57
N GLY A 76 6.20 -2.96 3.23
CA GLY A 76 6.64 -2.98 1.82
C GLY A 76 6.13 -4.22 1.07
N LYS A 77 6.21 -5.39 1.70
CA LYS A 77 5.69 -6.65 1.15
C LYS A 77 4.16 -6.66 1.07
N TRP A 78 3.49 -6.14 2.09
CA TRP A 78 2.04 -6.05 2.09
C TRP A 78 1.53 -5.16 0.96
N VAL A 79 2.11 -3.97 0.79
CA VAL A 79 1.77 -3.03 -0.29
C VAL A 79 2.06 -3.60 -1.66
N SER A 80 3.19 -4.28 -1.86
CA SER A 80 3.53 -4.89 -3.15
C SER A 80 2.63 -6.07 -3.51
N SER A 81 1.92 -6.67 -2.55
CA SER A 81 0.95 -7.73 -2.83
C SER A 81 -0.41 -7.20 -3.31
N ILE A 82 -0.68 -5.90 -3.16
CA ILE A 82 -1.96 -5.25 -3.47
C ILE A 82 -1.84 -4.48 -4.79
N GLU A 83 -2.97 -4.34 -5.49
CA GLU A 83 -3.06 -3.47 -6.66
C GLU A 83 -2.78 -1.98 -6.28
N PRO A 84 -1.70 -1.33 -6.76
CA PRO A 84 -1.26 -0.01 -6.29
C PRO A 84 -2.32 1.09 -6.38
N SER A 85 -3.14 1.05 -7.43
CA SER A 85 -4.23 2.01 -7.65
C SER A 85 -5.27 2.00 -6.52
N LEU A 86 -5.46 0.88 -5.83
CA LEU A 86 -6.36 0.78 -4.67
C LEU A 86 -5.80 1.46 -3.43
N LEU A 87 -4.48 1.59 -3.33
CA LEU A 87 -3.80 2.28 -2.24
C LEU A 87 -3.60 3.77 -2.52
N GLY A 88 -3.94 4.24 -3.72
CA GLY A 88 -3.76 5.63 -4.13
C GLY A 88 -2.30 5.99 -4.39
N ILE A 89 -1.49 5.02 -4.83
CA ILE A 89 -0.08 5.20 -5.16
C ILE A 89 0.24 4.61 -6.54
N THR A 90 1.31 5.10 -7.15
CA THR A 90 1.84 4.55 -8.41
C THR A 90 2.69 3.31 -8.16
N ALA A 91 2.94 2.52 -9.21
CA ALA A 91 3.86 1.37 -9.13
C ALA A 91 5.27 1.79 -8.66
N ASN A 92 5.80 2.91 -9.18
CA ASN A 92 7.08 3.45 -8.70
C ASN A 92 7.04 3.80 -7.21
N GLN A 93 5.92 4.34 -6.71
CA GLN A 93 5.77 4.63 -5.29
C GLN A 93 5.68 3.37 -4.43
N THR A 94 5.07 2.29 -4.94
CA THR A 94 5.03 0.99 -4.26
C THR A 94 6.44 0.50 -3.90
N ASP A 95 7.40 0.63 -4.81
CA ASP A 95 8.79 0.21 -4.59
C ASP A 95 9.53 1.04 -3.53
N HIS A 96 8.97 2.21 -3.17
CA HIS A 96 9.55 3.14 -2.20
C HIS A 96 8.81 3.15 -0.87
N VAL A 97 7.85 2.24 -0.67
CA VAL A 97 7.20 2.00 0.63
C VAL A 97 8.09 1.09 1.48
N ASN A 98 8.60 1.63 2.58
CA ASN A 98 9.39 0.90 3.57
C ASN A 98 9.12 1.40 4.99
N ASP A 99 9.64 0.68 5.96
CA ASP A 99 9.46 0.89 7.39
C ASP A 99 10.10 2.18 7.89
N ASP A 100 11.27 2.57 7.40
CA ASP A 100 11.91 3.86 7.74
C ASP A 100 10.99 5.04 7.38
N ARG A 101 10.42 5.05 6.17
CA ARG A 101 9.50 6.10 5.73
C ARG A 101 8.22 6.10 6.57
N MET A 102 7.69 4.93 6.86
CA MET A 102 6.52 4.74 7.72
C MET A 102 6.78 5.29 9.12
N GLY A 103 7.95 4.98 9.71
CA GLY A 103 8.40 5.49 11.00
C GLY A 103 8.54 7.02 11.00
N ARG A 104 9.20 7.60 10.01
CA ARG A 104 9.33 9.08 9.87
C ARG A 104 7.99 9.78 9.69
N THR A 105 7.05 9.14 9.00
CA THR A 105 5.69 9.68 8.83
C THR A 105 4.96 9.75 10.17
N LEU A 106 5.08 8.70 10.99
CA LEU A 106 4.50 8.66 12.33
C LEU A 106 5.16 9.68 13.27
N ASP A 107 6.49 9.81 13.23
CA ASP A 107 7.26 10.78 14.02
C ASP A 107 6.86 12.23 13.71
N MET A 108 6.49 12.54 12.46
CA MET A 108 5.94 13.85 12.11
C MET A 108 4.52 14.09 12.65
N SER A 109 3.77 13.01 12.94
CA SER A 109 2.34 13.09 13.25
C SER A 109 2.04 13.26 14.75
N PHE A 110 3.04 13.12 15.63
CA PHE A 110 2.92 13.18 17.10
C PHE A 110 4.03 14.02 17.72
#